data_AF-A0A1E3S3D2-F1
#
_entry.id   AF-A0A1E3S3D2-F1
#
_cell.length_a   1.000
_cell.length_b   1.000
_cell.length_c   1.000
_cell.angle_alpha   90.00
_cell.angle_beta   90.00
_cell.angle_gamma   90.00
#
_symmetry.space_group_name_H-M   'P 1'
#
loop_
_entity.id
_entity.type
_entity.pdbx_description
1 polymer ?
#
loop_
_entity_poly.entity_id
_entity_poly.type
_entity_poly.pdbx_seq_one_letter_code
_entity_poly.pdbx_strand_id
1 'polypeptide(L)'
;MRSRGWTVGALSACVLLAGCSGQVADPPALRIAEVVKPSPVRALAQVLPSGDELATMLGTAGFLGQLVDGGPDLLLQSVGEAEATPAECVGTGYRLQKVVYGAGSVRTVASQSWAGGDANGPSSSGFFGVVQFATPDDAQQFFAAAADEWHRCNGQTLVLQRPGSHTSAASRITGVTVDHNTVSAVVMHDGGSTVQRALGVASDCVVDVEISDVAGPDPMGAHDAVSVANLMLQKID
;
A
#
# COMPACT_ATOMS: atom_id res chain seq x y z
N MET A 1 79.89 -13.54 64.71
CA MET A 1 79.82 -14.12 63.35
C MET A 1 78.67 -15.14 63.34
N ARG A 2 77.46 -14.71 62.97
CA ARG A 2 76.66 -15.19 61.82
C ARG A 2 76.68 -16.71 61.62
N SER A 3 75.58 -17.38 62.00
CA SER A 3 74.58 -18.02 61.11
C SER A 3 74.97 -19.46 60.75
N ARG A 4 74.09 -20.45 60.56
CA ARG A 4 72.67 -20.47 60.18
C ARG A 4 72.24 -21.94 60.31
N GLY A 5 71.14 -22.23 60.99
CA GLY A 5 70.50 -23.55 60.92
C GLY A 5 69.64 -23.64 59.65
N TRP A 6 69.48 -24.85 59.11
CA TRP A 6 68.33 -25.13 58.25
C TRP A 6 67.80 -26.56 58.38
N THR A 7 66.48 -26.60 58.41
CA THR A 7 65.53 -27.66 58.73
C THR A 7 65.07 -28.42 57.49
N VAL A 8 64.73 -29.69 57.69
CA VAL A 8 64.10 -30.63 56.76
C VAL A 8 62.71 -30.12 56.31
N GLY A 9 62.42 -30.21 55.00
CA GLY A 9 61.11 -29.91 54.42
C GLY A 9 60.47 -31.14 53.79
N ALA A 10 59.29 -31.54 54.28
CA ALA A 10 58.44 -32.57 53.71
C ALA A 10 57.52 -31.96 52.63
N LEU A 11 57.37 -32.64 51.50
CA LEU A 11 56.49 -32.26 50.40
C LEU A 11 55.07 -32.81 50.65
N SER A 12 54.12 -31.93 50.96
CA SER A 12 52.68 -32.21 50.95
C SER A 12 52.09 -31.91 49.58
N ALA A 13 51.39 -32.89 48.98
CA ALA A 13 50.63 -32.72 47.75
C ALA A 13 49.22 -32.20 48.06
N CYS A 14 48.86 -31.02 47.54
CA CYS A 14 47.50 -30.47 47.62
C CYS A 14 46.67 -30.94 46.42
N VAL A 15 45.54 -31.59 46.68
CA VAL A 15 44.51 -31.90 45.69
C VAL A 15 43.60 -30.68 45.54
N LEU A 16 43.55 -30.07 44.35
CA LEU A 16 42.65 -28.96 44.04
C LEU A 16 41.34 -29.53 43.47
N LEU A 17 40.25 -29.40 44.24
CA LEU A 17 38.88 -29.64 43.76
C LEU A 17 38.43 -28.40 42.98
N ALA A 18 38.40 -28.48 41.65
CA ALA A 18 37.78 -27.47 40.80
C ALA A 18 36.25 -27.62 40.87
N GLY A 19 35.58 -26.71 41.58
CA GLY A 19 34.12 -26.60 41.57
C GLY A 19 33.66 -25.88 40.31
N CYS A 20 32.90 -26.55 39.45
CA CYS A 20 32.20 -25.92 38.34
C CYS A 20 31.02 -25.10 38.89
N SER A 21 31.22 -23.81 39.15
CA SER A 21 30.11 -22.88 39.34
C SER A 21 29.47 -22.62 37.97
N GLY A 22 28.46 -23.42 37.63
CA GLY A 22 27.61 -23.15 36.46
C GLY A 22 26.85 -21.85 36.70
N GLN A 23 27.19 -20.82 35.93
CA GLN A 23 26.45 -19.56 35.92
C GLN A 23 25.06 -19.85 35.35
N VAL A 24 24.04 -19.81 36.20
CA VAL A 24 22.64 -19.88 35.75
C VAL A 24 22.43 -18.66 34.88
N ALA A 25 22.34 -18.86 33.57
CA ALA A 25 21.94 -17.81 32.66
C ALA A 25 20.54 -17.34 33.09
N ASP A 26 20.40 -16.04 33.33
CA ASP A 26 19.09 -15.46 33.61
C ASP A 26 18.11 -15.87 32.50
N PRO A 27 16.88 -16.29 32.84
CA PRO A 27 15.88 -16.58 31.84
C PRO A 27 15.70 -15.35 30.95
N PRO A 28 15.63 -15.53 29.62
CA PRO A 28 15.50 -14.40 28.71
C PRO A 28 14.29 -13.57 29.12
N ALA A 29 14.51 -12.30 29.46
CA ALA A 29 13.46 -11.40 29.83
C ALA A 29 12.46 -11.32 28.66
N LEU A 30 11.26 -11.88 28.88
CA LEU A 30 10.15 -11.79 27.94
C LEU A 30 9.75 -10.31 27.84
N ARG A 31 10.26 -9.62 26.83
CA ARG A 31 9.75 -8.32 26.41
C ARG A 31 8.39 -8.57 25.80
N ILE A 32 7.33 -8.44 26.60
CA ILE A 32 5.97 -8.37 26.07
C ILE A 32 5.93 -7.12 25.20
N ALA A 33 5.84 -7.32 23.88
CA ALA A 33 5.67 -6.22 22.95
C ALA A 33 4.45 -5.41 23.38
N GLU A 34 4.62 -4.10 23.53
CA GLU A 34 3.53 -3.19 23.86
C GLU A 34 2.44 -3.35 22.79
N VAL A 35 1.20 -3.57 23.23
CA VAL A 35 0.07 -3.75 22.33
C VAL A 35 -0.11 -2.44 21.57
N VAL A 36 0.24 -2.44 20.28
CA VAL A 36 0.06 -1.26 19.42
C VAL A 36 -1.43 -0.95 19.37
N LYS A 37 -1.80 0.21 19.91
CA LYS A 37 -3.18 0.65 19.96
C LYS A 37 -3.62 1.06 18.54
N PRO A 38 -4.75 0.54 18.03
CA PRO A 38 -5.26 0.97 16.74
C PRO A 38 -5.58 2.47 16.72
N SER A 39 -5.40 3.09 15.55
CA SER A 39 -5.81 4.47 15.30
C SER A 39 -7.32 4.68 15.54
N PRO A 40 -7.77 5.88 15.92
CA PRO A 40 -9.19 6.23 15.89
C PRO A 40 -9.77 6.10 14.48
N VAL A 41 -11.03 5.68 14.34
CA VAL A 41 -11.69 5.66 13.02
C VAL A 41 -11.81 7.09 12.48
N ARG A 42 -11.40 7.31 11.23
CA ARG A 42 -11.47 8.63 10.56
C ARG A 42 -12.75 8.78 9.75
N ALA A 43 -13.18 10.03 9.54
CA ALA A 43 -14.28 10.37 8.64
C ALA A 43 -13.76 10.43 7.18
N LEU A 44 -13.61 9.26 6.56
CA LEU A 44 -12.93 9.12 5.26
C LEU A 44 -13.60 9.88 4.11
N ALA A 45 -14.91 10.14 4.19
CA ALA A 45 -15.61 11.00 3.23
C ALA A 45 -14.99 12.41 3.10
N GLN A 46 -14.35 12.94 4.15
CA GLN A 46 -13.71 14.26 4.12
C GLN A 46 -12.37 14.27 3.38
N VAL A 47 -11.76 13.09 3.18
CA VAL A 47 -10.50 12.93 2.45
C VAL A 47 -10.73 12.90 0.94
N LEU A 48 -11.91 12.44 0.50
CA LEU A 48 -12.26 12.38 -0.92
C LEU A 48 -12.31 13.80 -1.54
N PRO A 49 -12.01 13.94 -2.84
CA PRO A 49 -12.09 15.22 -3.53
C PRO A 49 -13.56 15.63 -3.72
N SER A 50 -13.84 16.91 -3.53
CA SER A 50 -15.12 17.53 -3.83
C SER A 50 -15.24 17.86 -5.32
N GLY A 51 -16.47 18.12 -5.79
CA GLY A 51 -16.73 18.49 -7.19
C GLY A 51 -16.01 19.78 -7.59
N ASP A 52 -15.94 20.76 -6.69
CA ASP A 52 -15.28 22.06 -6.95
C ASP A 52 -13.76 21.92 -7.04
N GLU A 53 -13.16 21.05 -6.20
CA GLU A 53 -11.73 20.74 -6.28
C GLU A 53 -11.40 20.03 -7.59
N LEU A 54 -12.19 19.03 -7.98
CA LEU A 54 -12.01 18.34 -9.26
C LEU A 54 -12.21 19.29 -10.44
N ALA A 55 -13.21 20.17 -10.41
CA ALA A 55 -13.44 21.14 -11.46
C ALA A 55 -12.29 22.14 -11.59
N THR A 56 -11.73 22.57 -10.46
CA THR A 56 -10.58 23.48 -10.42
C THR A 56 -9.32 22.80 -10.95
N MET A 57 -9.07 21.55 -10.54
CA MET A 57 -7.85 20.82 -10.90
C MET A 57 -7.86 20.30 -12.33
N LEU A 58 -8.99 19.74 -12.76
CA LEU A 58 -9.14 19.05 -14.05
C LEU A 58 -9.70 19.97 -15.13
N GLY A 59 -9.99 21.23 -14.80
CA GLY A 59 -10.44 22.26 -15.75
C GLY A 59 -11.82 22.02 -16.34
N THR A 60 -12.58 21.05 -15.83
CA THR A 60 -13.91 20.70 -16.32
C THR A 60 -14.85 20.36 -15.17
N ALA A 61 -16.08 20.82 -15.25
CA ALA A 61 -17.11 20.40 -14.31
C ALA A 61 -17.44 18.91 -14.50
N GLY A 62 -18.12 18.33 -13.51
CA GLY A 62 -18.59 16.96 -13.63
C GLY A 62 -19.53 16.55 -12.52
N PHE A 63 -20.04 15.34 -12.64
CA PHE A 63 -20.97 14.76 -11.70
C PHE A 63 -20.25 13.79 -10.77
N LEU A 64 -20.39 14.02 -9.47
CA LEU A 64 -19.98 13.05 -8.47
C LEU A 64 -20.98 11.90 -8.39
N GLY A 65 -20.47 10.68 -8.36
CA GLY A 65 -21.24 9.48 -8.09
C GLY A 65 -21.63 9.37 -6.62
N GLN A 66 -22.33 8.28 -6.29
CA GLN A 66 -22.70 7.97 -4.91
C GLN A 66 -21.44 7.75 -4.06
N LEU A 67 -21.43 8.35 -2.86
CA LEU A 67 -20.44 8.04 -1.84
C LEU A 67 -20.62 6.58 -1.36
N VAL A 68 -19.52 5.84 -1.33
CA VAL A 68 -19.41 4.54 -0.68
C VAL A 68 -18.51 4.72 0.53
N ASP A 69 -18.97 4.38 1.73
CA ASP A 69 -18.21 4.52 2.99
C ASP A 69 -18.61 3.40 3.96
N GLY A 70 -17.63 2.70 4.52
CA GLY A 70 -17.86 1.57 5.43
C GLY A 70 -16.63 0.70 5.66
N GLY A 71 -16.85 -0.61 5.84
CA GLY A 71 -15.82 -1.57 6.22
C GLY A 71 -15.02 -2.16 5.05
N PRO A 72 -14.10 -3.10 5.34
CA PRO A 72 -13.27 -3.77 4.33
C PRO A 72 -14.08 -4.64 3.35
N ASP A 73 -15.34 -4.95 3.67
CA ASP A 73 -16.27 -5.64 2.80
C ASP A 73 -16.65 -4.81 1.55
N LEU A 74 -16.43 -3.50 1.57
CA LEU A 74 -16.65 -2.60 0.44
C LEU A 74 -15.49 -2.57 -0.57
N LEU A 75 -14.37 -3.26 -0.29
CA LEU A 75 -13.31 -3.44 -1.27
C LEU A 75 -13.83 -4.19 -2.51
N LEU A 76 -13.36 -3.78 -3.69
CA LEU A 76 -13.87 -4.28 -4.95
C LEU A 76 -13.45 -5.73 -5.18
N GLN A 77 -14.39 -6.55 -5.66
CA GLN A 77 -14.17 -7.97 -5.96
C GLN A 77 -14.28 -8.23 -7.46
N SER A 78 -13.91 -7.25 -8.29
CA SER A 78 -13.95 -7.37 -9.76
C SER A 78 -12.82 -8.23 -10.33
N VAL A 79 -11.78 -8.51 -9.55
CA VAL A 79 -10.68 -9.42 -9.88
C VAL A 79 -10.60 -10.49 -8.81
N GLY A 80 -10.75 -11.75 -9.21
CA GLY A 80 -10.57 -12.91 -8.33
C GLY A 80 -9.11 -13.30 -8.12
N GLU A 81 -8.81 -14.04 -7.04
CA GLU A 81 -7.44 -14.41 -6.63
C GLU A 81 -6.64 -15.17 -7.70
N ALA A 82 -7.33 -15.98 -8.53
CA ALA A 82 -6.71 -16.80 -9.57
C ALA A 82 -6.99 -16.28 -10.99
N GLU A 83 -7.55 -15.08 -11.12
CA GLU A 83 -7.97 -14.53 -12.41
C GLU A 83 -6.89 -13.68 -13.09
N ALA A 84 -5.83 -13.31 -12.37
CA ALA A 84 -4.84 -12.36 -12.83
C ALA A 84 -3.45 -13.00 -13.05
N THR A 85 -2.77 -12.60 -14.10
CA THR A 85 -1.37 -12.99 -14.36
C THR A 85 -0.58 -11.82 -14.96
N PRO A 86 0.52 -11.37 -14.33
CA PRO A 86 0.98 -11.73 -12.98
C PRO A 86 0.01 -11.25 -11.89
N ALA A 87 -0.13 -12.01 -10.80
CA ALA A 87 -1.09 -11.69 -9.73
C ALA A 87 -0.67 -10.45 -8.94
N GLU A 88 0.64 -10.25 -8.76
CA GLU A 88 1.25 -9.10 -8.10
C GLU A 88 0.97 -7.77 -8.81
N CYS A 89 0.61 -7.79 -10.10
CA CYS A 89 0.31 -6.58 -10.86
C CYS A 89 -1.15 -6.12 -10.76
N VAL A 90 -2.00 -6.84 -10.04
CA VAL A 90 -3.41 -6.47 -9.87
C VAL A 90 -3.54 -5.10 -9.23
N GLY A 91 -2.74 -4.77 -8.22
CA GLY A 91 -2.79 -3.45 -7.56
C GLY A 91 -2.48 -2.29 -8.51
N THR A 92 -1.51 -2.50 -9.42
CA THR A 92 -1.15 -1.51 -10.43
C THR A 92 -2.22 -1.36 -11.50
N GLY A 93 -2.86 -2.46 -11.92
CA GLY A 93 -3.87 -2.45 -12.97
C GLY A 93 -5.28 -2.04 -12.49
N TYR A 94 -5.65 -2.39 -11.25
CA TYR A 94 -7.00 -2.23 -10.73
C TYR A 94 -7.03 -1.65 -9.31
N ARG A 95 -7.85 -0.61 -9.13
CA ARG A 95 -8.08 0.11 -7.86
C ARG A 95 -8.90 -0.66 -6.85
N LEU A 96 -8.62 -0.45 -5.56
CA LEU A 96 -9.34 -0.95 -4.38
C LEU A 96 -9.69 -2.44 -4.39
N GLN A 97 -8.91 -3.28 -5.08
CA GLN A 97 -9.24 -4.69 -5.18
C GLN A 97 -9.03 -5.41 -3.85
N LYS A 98 -10.01 -6.20 -3.42
CA LYS A 98 -9.95 -7.00 -2.20
C LYS A 98 -8.76 -7.96 -2.19
N VAL A 99 -8.38 -8.50 -3.34
CA VAL A 99 -7.21 -9.39 -3.47
C VAL A 99 -5.87 -8.68 -3.20
N VAL A 100 -5.85 -7.35 -3.28
CA VAL A 100 -4.65 -6.52 -3.01
C VAL A 100 -4.64 -6.07 -1.54
N TYR A 101 -5.78 -5.58 -1.05
CA TYR A 101 -5.89 -5.00 0.29
C TYR A 101 -6.24 -6.01 1.39
N GLY A 102 -6.76 -7.19 1.04
CA GLY A 102 -7.38 -8.13 1.98
C GLY A 102 -6.41 -8.80 2.96
N ALA A 103 -5.11 -8.81 2.67
CA ALA A 103 -4.08 -9.27 3.60
C ALA A 103 -3.68 -8.19 4.62
N GLY A 104 -4.05 -6.93 4.39
CA GLY A 104 -3.70 -5.80 5.25
C GLY A 104 -4.67 -5.62 6.42
N SER A 105 -4.23 -4.88 7.43
CA SER A 105 -5.01 -4.49 8.61
C SER A 105 -6.06 -3.40 8.29
N VAL A 106 -6.83 -3.55 7.21
CA VAL A 106 -7.82 -2.56 6.76
C VAL A 106 -8.98 -2.46 7.76
N ARG A 107 -9.41 -1.23 8.04
CA ARG A 107 -10.49 -0.93 8.98
C ARG A 107 -11.70 -0.32 8.30
N THR A 108 -11.48 0.72 7.52
CA THR A 108 -12.55 1.42 6.80
C THR A 108 -12.08 1.82 5.41
N VAL A 109 -13.05 1.96 4.51
CA VAL A 109 -12.85 2.30 3.12
C VAL A 109 -13.91 3.32 2.74
N ALA A 110 -13.50 4.38 2.05
CA ALA A 110 -14.43 5.25 1.34
C ALA A 110 -14.01 5.42 -0.12
N SER A 111 -14.98 5.54 -1.01
CA SER A 111 -14.72 5.82 -2.42
C SER A 111 -15.85 6.61 -3.07
N GLN A 112 -15.50 7.31 -4.14
CA GLN A 112 -16.45 8.02 -4.98
C GLN A 112 -15.93 8.09 -6.41
N SER A 113 -16.85 7.99 -7.37
CA SER A 113 -16.54 8.18 -8.79
C SER A 113 -16.91 9.58 -9.25
N TRP A 114 -16.35 10.00 -10.38
CA TRP A 114 -16.64 11.27 -11.02
C TRP A 114 -16.68 11.11 -12.53
N ALA A 115 -17.63 11.79 -13.16
CA ALA A 115 -17.74 11.88 -14.61
C ALA A 115 -17.60 13.35 -15.03
N GLY A 116 -16.44 13.69 -15.59
CA GLY A 116 -16.10 15.03 -16.05
C GLY A 116 -16.42 15.24 -17.52
N GLY A 117 -17.00 16.38 -17.85
CA GLY A 117 -17.45 16.68 -19.21
C GLY A 117 -18.71 17.54 -19.23
N ASP A 118 -19.39 17.55 -20.36
CA ASP A 118 -20.57 18.38 -20.58
C ASP A 118 -21.80 17.58 -21.04
N ALA A 119 -22.81 18.26 -21.55
CA ALA A 119 -24.05 17.65 -22.03
C ALA A 119 -23.86 16.65 -23.18
N ASN A 120 -22.68 16.63 -23.83
CA ASN A 120 -22.33 15.71 -24.91
C ASN A 120 -21.68 14.40 -24.40
N GLY A 121 -21.39 14.31 -23.11
CA GLY A 121 -20.82 13.12 -22.47
C GLY A 121 -19.51 13.39 -21.73
N PRO A 122 -19.00 12.40 -20.98
CA PRO A 122 -17.76 12.56 -20.24
C PRO A 122 -16.56 12.60 -21.18
N SER A 123 -15.69 13.60 -21.01
CA SER A 123 -14.35 13.61 -21.59
C SER A 123 -13.36 12.86 -20.71
N SER A 124 -13.58 12.85 -19.39
CA SER A 124 -12.76 12.14 -18.41
C SER A 124 -13.64 11.47 -17.35
N SER A 125 -13.16 10.39 -16.75
CA SER A 125 -13.77 9.83 -15.56
C SER A 125 -12.73 9.50 -14.50
N GLY A 126 -13.12 9.63 -13.23
CA GLY A 126 -12.26 9.43 -12.08
C GLY A 126 -12.87 8.43 -11.10
N PHE A 127 -12.01 7.70 -10.41
CA PHE A 127 -12.34 6.90 -9.24
C PHE A 127 -11.35 7.26 -8.13
N PHE A 128 -11.89 7.63 -6.97
CA PHE A 128 -11.09 8.08 -5.83
C PHE A 128 -11.41 7.21 -4.63
N GLY A 129 -10.39 6.56 -4.07
CA GLY A 129 -10.50 5.70 -2.91
C GLY A 129 -9.59 6.17 -1.78
N VAL A 130 -10.02 5.94 -0.54
CA VAL A 130 -9.17 6.04 0.65
C VAL A 130 -9.43 4.82 1.52
N VAL A 131 -8.35 4.23 2.04
CA VAL A 131 -8.35 3.05 2.89
C VAL A 131 -7.64 3.40 4.19
N GLN A 132 -8.33 3.24 5.32
CA GLN A 132 -7.73 3.35 6.64
C GLN A 132 -7.24 1.99 7.12
N PHE A 133 -5.99 1.93 7.55
CA PHE A 133 -5.38 0.77 8.19
C PHE A 133 -5.48 0.87 9.71
N ALA A 134 -5.12 -0.21 10.42
CA ALA A 134 -5.17 -0.24 11.87
C ALA A 134 -4.18 0.72 12.52
N THR A 135 -3.03 0.94 11.90
CA THR A 135 -1.96 1.82 12.40
C THR A 135 -1.28 2.54 11.23
N PRO A 136 -0.54 3.65 11.51
CA PRO A 136 0.32 4.27 10.50
C PRO A 136 1.38 3.32 9.94
N ASP A 137 1.93 2.44 10.77
CA ASP A 137 2.93 1.46 10.34
C ASP A 137 2.34 0.44 9.36
N ASP A 138 1.10 -0.03 9.59
CA ASP A 138 0.40 -0.91 8.65
C ASP A 138 0.20 -0.25 7.28
N ALA A 139 -0.21 1.03 7.27
CA ALA A 139 -0.41 1.79 6.03
C ALA A 139 0.91 1.99 5.28
N GLN A 140 1.97 2.38 6.00
CA GLN A 140 3.30 2.58 5.42
C GLN A 140 3.89 1.28 4.88
N GLN A 141 3.73 0.17 5.59
CA GLN A 141 4.19 -1.15 5.15
C GLN A 141 3.44 -1.60 3.89
N PHE A 142 2.12 -1.44 3.87
CA PHE A 142 1.31 -1.71 2.69
C PHE A 142 1.78 -0.88 1.49
N PHE A 143 1.94 0.43 1.68
CA PHE A 143 2.39 1.32 0.61
C PHE A 143 3.77 0.95 0.08
N ALA A 144 4.73 0.66 0.95
CA ALA A 144 6.08 0.25 0.53
C ALA A 144 6.03 -1.04 -0.32
N ALA A 145 5.26 -2.04 0.11
CA ALA A 145 5.08 -3.27 -0.65
C ALA A 145 4.41 -3.02 -2.01
N ALA A 146 3.35 -2.21 -2.04
CA ALA A 146 2.65 -1.84 -3.26
C ALA A 146 3.56 -1.05 -4.23
N ALA A 147 4.34 -0.09 -3.74
CA ALA A 147 5.28 0.68 -4.55
C ALA A 147 6.35 -0.22 -5.19
N ASP A 148 6.89 -1.17 -4.42
CA ASP A 148 7.83 -2.17 -4.91
C ASP A 148 7.20 -3.11 -5.97
N GLU A 149 5.95 -3.54 -5.76
CA GLU A 149 5.19 -4.34 -6.73
C GLU A 149 4.96 -3.56 -8.03
N TRP A 150 4.46 -2.32 -7.94
CA TRP A 150 4.21 -1.48 -9.11
C TRP A 150 5.50 -1.25 -9.89
N HIS A 151 6.62 -1.00 -9.21
CA HIS A 151 7.91 -0.84 -9.86
C HIS A 151 8.30 -2.09 -10.67
N ARG A 152 8.09 -3.30 -10.13
CA ARG A 152 8.35 -4.56 -10.85
C ARG A 152 7.39 -4.80 -12.02
N CYS A 153 6.17 -4.29 -11.92
CA CYS A 153 5.15 -4.39 -12.98
C CYS A 153 5.39 -3.44 -14.17
N ASN A 154 6.34 -2.51 -14.07
CA ASN A 154 6.64 -1.57 -15.14
C ASN A 154 7.09 -2.28 -16.42
N GLY A 155 6.40 -2.04 -17.53
CA GLY A 155 6.63 -2.68 -18.82
C GLY A 155 5.98 -4.06 -18.99
N GLN A 156 5.33 -4.58 -17.94
CA GLN A 156 4.61 -5.85 -18.00
C GLN A 156 3.20 -5.70 -18.58
N THR A 157 2.63 -6.82 -18.97
CA THR A 157 1.22 -6.94 -19.35
C THR A 157 0.51 -7.81 -18.33
N LEU A 158 -0.49 -7.22 -17.67
CA LEU A 158 -1.42 -7.90 -16.80
C LEU A 158 -2.55 -8.50 -17.65
N VAL A 159 -2.81 -9.79 -17.49
CA VAL A 159 -3.89 -10.50 -18.17
C VAL A 159 -4.91 -10.95 -17.14
N LEU A 160 -6.18 -10.60 -17.37
CA LEU A 160 -7.33 -11.10 -16.61
C LEU A 160 -8.06 -12.20 -17.38
N GLN A 161 -8.17 -13.37 -16.77
CA GLN A 161 -8.92 -14.52 -17.23
C GLN A 161 -10.19 -14.63 -16.39
N ARG A 162 -11.34 -14.19 -16.94
CA ARG A 162 -12.62 -14.31 -16.24
C ARG A 162 -13.16 -15.74 -16.31
N PRO A 163 -13.60 -16.34 -15.19
CA PRO A 163 -14.23 -17.65 -15.18
C PRO A 163 -15.40 -17.71 -16.17
N GLY A 164 -15.37 -18.69 -17.07
CA GLY A 164 -16.42 -18.86 -18.09
C GLY A 164 -16.33 -17.93 -19.31
N SER A 165 -15.32 -17.05 -19.38
CA SER A 165 -15.01 -16.27 -20.57
C SER A 165 -14.00 -17.00 -21.47
N HIS A 166 -14.22 -16.99 -22.78
CA HIS A 166 -13.23 -17.42 -23.76
C HIS A 166 -12.25 -16.32 -24.15
N THR A 167 -12.49 -15.09 -23.69
CA THR A 167 -11.64 -13.93 -23.93
C THR A 167 -11.01 -13.46 -22.63
N SER A 168 -9.72 -13.16 -22.71
CA SER A 168 -8.97 -12.50 -21.65
C SER A 168 -8.92 -11.00 -21.91
N ALA A 169 -8.94 -10.20 -20.84
CA ALA A 169 -8.64 -8.77 -20.93
C ALA A 169 -7.15 -8.56 -20.64
N ALA A 170 -6.46 -7.77 -21.44
CA ALA A 170 -5.06 -7.42 -21.25
C ALA A 170 -4.88 -5.94 -20.93
N SER A 171 -3.98 -5.64 -20.00
CA SER A 171 -3.63 -4.28 -19.58
C SER A 171 -2.11 -4.11 -19.59
N ARG A 172 -1.59 -3.16 -20.37
CA ARG A 172 -0.16 -2.84 -20.42
C ARG A 172 0.17 -1.77 -19.40
N ILE A 173 1.14 -2.05 -18.53
CA ILE A 173 1.58 -1.17 -17.45
C ILE A 173 2.88 -0.48 -17.88
N THR A 174 2.94 0.84 -17.78
CA THR A 174 4.11 1.65 -18.14
C THR A 174 4.20 2.89 -17.28
N GLY A 175 5.27 3.68 -17.43
CA GLY A 175 5.38 5.00 -16.81
C GLY A 175 5.39 4.97 -15.29
N VAL A 176 5.82 3.85 -14.70
CA VAL A 176 5.82 3.71 -13.23
C VAL A 176 6.83 4.65 -12.62
N THR A 177 6.37 5.53 -11.73
CA THR A 177 7.20 6.49 -10.99
C THR A 177 6.93 6.33 -9.50
N VAL A 178 7.99 6.19 -8.71
CA VAL A 178 7.93 6.02 -7.25
C VAL A 178 8.59 7.23 -6.60
N ASP A 179 7.81 7.95 -5.81
CA ASP A 179 8.26 9.03 -4.92
C ASP A 179 8.16 8.57 -3.45
N HIS A 180 8.46 9.47 -2.50
CA HIS A 180 8.54 9.12 -1.08
C HIS A 180 7.23 8.56 -0.50
N ASN A 181 6.10 9.14 -0.88
CA ASN A 181 4.78 8.82 -0.34
C ASN A 181 3.72 8.59 -1.42
N THR A 182 4.12 8.55 -2.70
CA THR A 182 3.22 8.34 -3.84
C THR A 182 3.90 7.45 -4.87
N VAL A 183 3.17 6.50 -5.46
CA VAL A 183 3.56 5.75 -6.65
C VAL A 183 2.50 5.94 -7.73
N SER A 184 2.91 6.02 -8.98
CA SER A 184 1.99 6.18 -10.12
C SER A 184 2.34 5.26 -11.27
N ALA A 185 1.38 5.01 -12.15
CA ALA A 185 1.54 4.22 -13.37
C ALA A 185 0.55 4.68 -14.45
N VAL A 186 0.89 4.40 -15.70
CA VAL A 186 -0.04 4.47 -16.83
C VAL A 186 -0.44 3.05 -17.22
N VAL A 187 -1.74 2.78 -17.29
CA VAL A 187 -2.30 1.48 -17.63
C VAL A 187 -3.16 1.63 -18.88
N MET A 188 -2.78 0.91 -19.94
CA MET A 188 -3.54 0.87 -21.19
C MET A 188 -4.28 -0.45 -21.28
N HIS A 189 -5.61 -0.41 -21.29
CA HIS A 189 -6.45 -1.58 -21.46
C HIS A 189 -6.64 -1.88 -22.95
N ASP A 190 -6.72 -3.16 -23.30
CA ASP A 190 -6.96 -3.64 -24.67
C ASP A 190 -8.28 -3.12 -25.29
N GLY A 191 -9.25 -2.74 -24.47
CA GLY A 191 -10.48 -2.04 -24.86
C GLY A 191 -10.28 -0.60 -25.32
N GLY A 192 -9.05 -0.09 -25.34
CA GLY A 192 -8.70 1.25 -25.84
C GLY A 192 -8.72 2.36 -24.80
N SER A 193 -9.12 2.09 -23.56
CA SER A 193 -9.03 3.05 -22.46
C SER A 193 -7.61 3.10 -21.90
N THR A 194 -7.13 4.32 -21.66
CA THR A 194 -5.88 4.57 -20.94
C THR A 194 -6.22 5.24 -19.62
N VAL A 195 -5.61 4.77 -18.53
CA VAL A 195 -5.79 5.34 -17.20
C VAL A 195 -4.45 5.70 -16.58
N GLN A 196 -4.44 6.76 -15.77
CA GLN A 196 -3.36 7.02 -14.83
C GLN A 196 -3.81 6.54 -13.46
N ARG A 197 -2.96 5.73 -12.85
CA ARG A 197 -3.11 5.27 -11.48
C ARG A 197 -2.15 6.04 -10.59
N ALA A 198 -2.60 6.38 -9.39
CA ALA A 198 -1.76 6.89 -8.33
C ALA A 198 -2.19 6.29 -6.99
N LEU A 199 -1.24 5.79 -6.23
CA LEU A 199 -1.41 5.31 -4.88
C LEU A 199 -0.54 6.17 -3.96
N GLY A 200 -1.06 6.63 -2.83
CA GLY A 200 -0.29 7.45 -1.90
C GLY A 200 -0.58 7.12 -0.45
N VAL A 201 0.32 7.48 0.46
CA VAL A 201 0.21 7.20 1.90
C VAL A 201 0.42 8.44 2.75
N ALA A 202 -0.41 8.60 3.78
CA ALA A 202 -0.25 9.57 4.85
C ALA A 202 -0.90 9.04 6.13
N SER A 203 -0.20 9.17 7.26
CA SER A 203 -0.66 8.64 8.55
C SER A 203 -1.05 7.15 8.43
N ASP A 204 -2.23 6.78 8.90
CA ASP A 204 -2.84 5.44 8.81
C ASP A 204 -3.71 5.24 7.58
N CYS A 205 -3.58 6.07 6.54
CA CYS A 205 -4.41 6.04 5.35
C CYS A 205 -3.60 5.90 4.07
N VAL A 206 -4.17 5.15 3.12
CA VAL A 206 -3.70 5.06 1.73
C VAL A 206 -4.80 5.56 0.81
N VAL A 207 -4.45 6.42 -0.13
CA VAL A 207 -5.34 6.89 -1.20
C VAL A 207 -5.05 6.11 -2.49
N ASP A 208 -6.08 5.73 -3.22
CA ASP A 208 -6.00 4.98 -4.49
C ASP A 208 -6.85 5.69 -5.54
N VAL A 209 -6.17 6.29 -6.52
CA VAL A 209 -6.75 7.19 -7.51
C VAL A 209 -6.56 6.59 -8.91
N GLU A 210 -7.64 6.65 -9.69
CA GLU A 210 -7.66 6.32 -11.10
C GLU A 210 -8.31 7.48 -11.85
N ILE A 211 -7.63 8.01 -12.87
CA ILE A 211 -8.22 8.94 -13.83
C ILE A 211 -8.11 8.31 -15.21
N SER A 212 -9.18 8.38 -15.98
CA SER A 212 -9.29 7.84 -17.32
C SER A 212 -9.59 8.96 -18.31
N ASP A 213 -9.02 8.85 -19.50
CA ASP A 213 -9.48 9.59 -20.66
C ASP A 213 -10.54 8.75 -21.38
N VAL A 214 -11.75 9.29 -21.48
CA VAL A 214 -12.90 8.62 -22.10
C VAL A 214 -13.17 9.15 -23.52
N ALA A 215 -12.53 10.26 -23.92
CA ALA A 215 -12.74 10.92 -25.21
C ALA A 215 -11.94 10.30 -26.37
N GLY A 216 -11.06 9.35 -26.09
CA GLY A 216 -10.20 8.67 -27.07
C GLY A 216 -8.73 8.70 -26.63
N PRO A 217 -7.79 8.17 -27.43
CA PRO A 217 -6.38 8.25 -27.10
C PRO A 217 -5.88 9.68 -27.29
N ASP A 218 -5.87 10.49 -26.23
CA ASP A 218 -5.06 11.71 -26.18
C ASP A 218 -3.57 11.30 -26.26
N PRO A 219 -2.76 11.90 -27.16
CA PRO A 219 -1.30 11.73 -27.15
C PRO A 219 -0.61 12.07 -25.81
N MET A 220 -1.26 12.80 -24.90
CA MET A 220 -0.78 13.02 -23.52
C MET A 220 -1.22 11.94 -22.51
N GLY A 221 -2.15 11.06 -22.88
CA GLY A 221 -2.68 10.00 -22.02
C GLY A 221 -3.54 10.50 -20.85
N ALA A 222 -4.13 9.57 -20.10
CA ALA A 222 -4.72 9.91 -18.81
C ALA A 222 -3.66 10.52 -17.88
N HIS A 223 -4.05 11.57 -17.15
CA HIS A 223 -3.17 12.41 -16.34
C HIS A 223 -3.88 12.87 -15.06
N ASP A 224 -3.21 13.67 -14.24
CA ASP A 224 -3.68 14.27 -12.98
C ASP A 224 -4.01 13.35 -11.79
N ALA A 225 -3.92 12.02 -11.93
CA ALA A 225 -4.16 11.10 -10.81
C ALA A 225 -3.21 11.37 -9.64
N VAL A 226 -1.94 11.69 -9.93
CA VAL A 226 -0.93 12.08 -8.92
C VAL A 226 -1.33 13.38 -8.21
N SER A 227 -1.77 14.38 -8.98
CA SER A 227 -2.20 15.66 -8.43
C SER A 227 -3.39 15.47 -7.48
N VAL A 228 -4.39 14.69 -7.89
CA VAL A 228 -5.56 14.40 -7.06
C VAL A 228 -5.19 13.56 -5.84
N ALA A 229 -4.31 12.57 -5.98
CA ALA A 229 -3.79 11.82 -4.83
C ALA A 229 -3.13 12.76 -3.82
N ASN A 230 -2.28 13.68 -4.27
CA ASN A 230 -1.64 14.66 -3.40
C ASN A 230 -2.64 15.60 -2.70
N LEU A 231 -3.71 16.01 -3.38
CA LEU A 231 -4.81 16.76 -2.75
C LEU A 231 -5.45 15.94 -1.62
N MET A 232 -5.75 14.66 -1.87
CA MET A 232 -6.34 13.79 -0.86
C MET A 232 -5.40 13.58 0.32
N LEU A 233 -4.10 13.39 0.07
CA LEU A 233 -3.09 13.25 1.12
C LEU A 233 -2.98 14.50 2.01
N GLN A 234 -3.14 15.71 1.45
CA GLN A 234 -3.14 16.96 2.23
C GLN A 234 -4.33 17.09 3.20
N LYS A 235 -5.38 16.31 2.99
CA LYS A 235 -6.56 16.26 3.87
C LYS A 235 -6.41 15.25 5.00
N ILE A 236 -5.28 14.53 5.05
CA ILE A 236 -4.97 13.54 6.06
C ILE A 236 -3.93 14.14 7.01
N ASP A 237 -4.40 14.58 8.18
CA ASP A 237 -3.56 15.03 9.30
C ASP A 237 -2.73 13.89 9.92
#